data_AF-A0A662MVY6-F1
#
_entry.id   AF-A0A662MVY6-F1
#
_cell.length_a   1.000
_cell.length_b   1.000
_cell.length_c   1.000
_cell.angle_alpha   90.00
_cell.angle_beta   90.00
_cell.angle_gamma   90.00
#
_symmetry.space_group_name_H-M   'P 1'
#
loop_
_entity.id
_entity.type
_entity.pdbx_description
1 polymer ?
#
loop_
_entity_poly.entity_id
_entity_poly.type
_entity_poly.pdbx_seq_one_letter_code
_entity_poly.pdbx_strand_id
1 'polypeptide(L)'
;MKGEIQEILLGDCPICGAKNSLKSLNFIHEIPYFGKVMESTIICEKCGYRNADVMMLEEKEPRLYTVRINEEKDLFTRVIRSKSGTVEMEEIGVKIEPGPASQGFITNIEGLLERVRETLLMTRRFKLEDGDEEAVKKVDELLEYIHEVKEGKKPLTIRIMDPFGHSALVGEKVKSRLLSEEEIKRLSKGPYVVVEPEEL
;
A
#
# COMPACT_ATOMS: atom_id res chain seq x y z
N MET A 1 -23.26 -13.93 1.14
CA MET A 1 -23.76 -14.11 -0.24
C MET A 1 -22.62 -14.66 -1.07
N LYS A 2 -22.80 -15.80 -1.73
CA LYS A 2 -21.79 -16.35 -2.65
C LYS A 2 -21.85 -15.53 -3.93
N GLY A 3 -20.86 -14.67 -4.19
CA GLY A 3 -20.75 -14.03 -5.50
C GLY A 3 -20.51 -15.10 -6.57
N GLU A 4 -21.15 -14.99 -7.72
CA GLU A 4 -20.84 -15.83 -8.87
C GLU A 4 -19.59 -15.29 -9.55
N ILE A 5 -18.66 -16.18 -9.91
CA ILE A 5 -17.48 -15.81 -10.70
C ILE A 5 -17.94 -15.58 -12.13
N GLN A 6 -17.68 -14.38 -12.66
CA GLN A 6 -17.95 -14.03 -14.04
C GLN A 6 -16.72 -14.31 -14.90
N GLU A 7 -16.86 -15.16 -15.90
CA GLU A 7 -15.83 -15.45 -16.89
C GLU A 7 -16.08 -14.64 -18.17
N ILE A 8 -15.08 -13.88 -18.62
CA ILE A 8 -15.12 -13.04 -19.81
C ILE A 8 -13.98 -13.43 -20.74
N LEU A 9 -14.26 -13.73 -22.01
CA LEU A 9 -13.23 -13.94 -23.02
C LEU A 9 -12.65 -12.60 -23.47
N LEU A 10 -11.33 -12.41 -23.34
CA LEU A 10 -10.64 -11.17 -23.72
C LEU A 10 -10.03 -11.23 -25.13
N GLY A 11 -9.81 -12.44 -25.66
CA GLY A 11 -9.28 -12.65 -27.02
C GLY A 11 -7.87 -13.24 -27.05
N ASP A 12 -7.02 -12.68 -27.92
CA ASP A 12 -5.70 -13.23 -28.23
C ASP A 12 -4.68 -12.93 -27.12
N CYS A 13 -3.84 -13.91 -26.79
CA CYS A 13 -2.82 -13.72 -25.78
C CYS A 13 -1.64 -12.88 -26.32
N PRO A 14 -1.30 -11.73 -25.70
CA PRO A 14 -0.17 -10.91 -26.12
C PRO A 14 1.18 -11.55 -25.74
N ILE A 15 1.18 -12.55 -24.85
CA ILE A 15 2.40 -13.21 -24.38
C ILE A 15 2.84 -14.33 -25.32
N CYS A 16 1.90 -15.15 -25.82
CA CYS A 16 2.22 -16.30 -26.67
C CYS A 16 1.58 -16.26 -28.07
N GLY A 17 0.78 -15.24 -28.38
CA GLY A 17 0.08 -15.09 -29.67
C GLY A 17 -1.08 -16.05 -29.89
N ALA A 18 -1.41 -16.92 -28.92
CA ALA A 18 -2.48 -17.89 -29.08
C ALA A 18 -3.85 -17.22 -29.19
N LYS A 19 -4.61 -17.60 -30.22
CA LYS A 19 -5.91 -17.02 -30.54
C LYS A 19 -6.97 -17.39 -29.51
N ASN A 20 -7.81 -16.43 -29.13
CA ASN A 20 -8.96 -16.61 -28.21
C ASN A 20 -8.61 -17.42 -26.94
N SER A 21 -7.46 -17.12 -26.33
CA SER A 21 -6.93 -17.91 -25.22
C SER A 21 -6.89 -17.16 -23.89
N LEU A 22 -7.12 -15.85 -23.89
CA LEU A 22 -7.21 -15.04 -22.68
C LEU A 22 -8.63 -14.98 -22.14
N LYS A 23 -8.76 -15.23 -20.84
CA LYS A 23 -10.00 -15.09 -20.08
C LYS A 23 -9.75 -14.20 -18.86
N SER A 24 -10.76 -13.44 -18.46
CA SER A 24 -10.83 -12.70 -17.21
C SER A 24 -11.86 -13.37 -16.30
N LEU A 25 -11.45 -13.72 -15.10
CA LEU A 25 -12.30 -14.23 -14.03
C LEU A 25 -12.52 -13.10 -13.03
N ASN A 26 -13.76 -12.65 -12.89
CA ASN A 26 -14.12 -11.53 -12.03
C ASN A 26 -15.00 -12.02 -10.89
N PHE A 27 -14.62 -11.68 -9.67
CA PHE A 27 -15.35 -12.04 -8.46
C PHE A 27 -15.57 -10.79 -7.62
N ILE A 28 -16.83 -10.43 -7.43
CA ILE A 28 -17.22 -9.29 -6.59
C ILE A 28 -17.53 -9.82 -5.19
N HIS A 29 -16.82 -9.31 -4.20
CA HIS A 29 -17.05 -9.64 -2.80
C HIS A 29 -16.63 -8.50 -1.89
N GLU A 30 -16.87 -8.66 -0.59
CA GLU A 30 -16.39 -7.71 0.41
C GLU A 30 -15.07 -8.21 1.02
N ILE A 31 -14.12 -7.29 1.21
CA ILE A 31 -12.92 -7.50 2.01
C ILE A 31 -13.02 -6.60 3.25
N PRO A 32 -12.72 -7.12 4.46
CA PRO A 32 -12.67 -6.29 5.66
C PRO A 32 -11.85 -5.01 5.42
N TYR A 33 -12.39 -3.88 5.88
CA TYR A 33 -11.83 -2.52 5.74
C TYR A 33 -11.85 -1.92 4.32
N PHE A 34 -11.64 -2.74 3.28
CA PHE A 34 -11.70 -2.26 1.89
C PHE A 34 -13.13 -2.11 1.36
N GLY A 35 -14.10 -2.80 1.96
CA GLY A 35 -15.50 -2.76 1.51
C GLY A 35 -15.71 -3.64 0.30
N LYS A 36 -16.61 -3.25 -0.60
CA LYS A 36 -16.91 -3.96 -1.83
C LYS A 36 -15.79 -3.81 -2.86
N VAL A 37 -15.25 -4.94 -3.31
CA VAL A 37 -14.17 -5.00 -4.29
C VAL A 37 -14.49 -5.96 -5.43
N MET A 38 -13.80 -5.80 -6.56
CA MET A 38 -13.73 -6.76 -7.64
C MET A 38 -12.32 -7.34 -7.69
N GLU A 39 -12.19 -8.64 -7.43
CA GLU A 39 -10.99 -9.40 -7.75
C GLU A 39 -11.08 -9.84 -9.21
N SER A 40 -10.11 -9.45 -10.04
CA SER A 40 -10.00 -9.83 -11.45
C SER A 40 -8.73 -10.64 -11.67
N THR A 41 -8.86 -11.84 -12.23
CA THR A 41 -7.71 -12.64 -12.69
C THR A 41 -7.78 -12.83 -14.20
N ILE A 42 -6.80 -12.30 -14.91
CA ILE A 42 -6.55 -12.59 -16.32
C ILE A 42 -5.70 -13.84 -16.41
N ILE A 43 -6.14 -14.84 -17.19
CA ILE A 43 -5.40 -16.09 -17.40
C ILE A 43 -5.40 -16.49 -18.88
N CYS A 44 -4.26 -16.98 -19.37
CA CYS A 44 -4.15 -17.63 -20.68
C CYS A 44 -4.18 -19.15 -20.52
N GLU A 45 -5.16 -19.82 -21.14
CA GLU A 45 -5.30 -21.29 -21.07
C GLU A 45 -4.24 -22.06 -21.87
N LYS A 46 -3.37 -21.36 -22.63
CA LYS A 46 -2.34 -21.99 -23.47
C LYS A 46 -0.95 -21.89 -22.87
N CYS A 47 -0.50 -20.70 -22.47
CA CYS A 47 0.84 -20.51 -21.91
C CYS A 47 0.86 -20.36 -20.39
N GLY A 48 -0.31 -20.30 -19.73
CA GLY A 48 -0.39 -20.13 -18.28
C GLY A 48 -0.07 -18.73 -17.76
N TYR A 49 0.05 -17.72 -18.64
CA TYR A 49 0.13 -16.32 -18.22
C TYR A 49 -1.02 -16.01 -17.25
N ARG A 50 -0.70 -15.38 -16.12
CA ARG A 50 -1.67 -15.02 -15.08
C ARG A 50 -1.35 -13.64 -14.51
N ASN A 51 -2.35 -12.78 -14.42
CA ASN A 51 -2.28 -11.51 -13.72
C ASN A 51 -3.53 -11.35 -12.86
N ALA A 52 -3.37 -11.02 -11.59
CA ALA A 52 -4.47 -10.85 -10.65
C ALA A 52 -4.44 -9.46 -10.05
N ASP A 53 -5.60 -8.82 -9.99
CA ASP A 53 -5.75 -7.47 -9.48
C ASP A 53 -7.03 -7.29 -8.67
N VAL A 54 -7.01 -6.36 -7.72
CA VAL A 54 -8.18 -6.00 -6.89
C VAL A 54 -8.53 -4.54 -7.12
N MET A 55 -9.77 -4.28 -7.53
CA MET A 55 -10.31 -2.95 -7.74
C MET A 55 -11.35 -2.62 -6.67
N MET A 56 -11.26 -1.44 -6.06
CA MET A 56 -12.30 -0.92 -5.17
C MET A 56 -13.50 -0.48 -6.00
N LEU A 57 -14.71 -0.85 -5.57
CA LEU A 57 -15.96 -0.51 -6.28
C LEU A 57 -16.74 0.61 -5.59
N GLU A 58 -16.29 1.05 -4.44
CA GLU A 58 -16.88 2.14 -3.67
C GLU A 58 -16.09 3.41 -3.89
N GLU A 59 -16.75 4.55 -3.99
CA GLU A 59 -16.10 5.86 -3.91
C GLU A 59 -15.93 6.27 -2.44
N LYS A 60 -14.77 6.82 -2.10
CA LYS A 60 -14.49 7.35 -0.77
C LYS A 60 -13.81 8.71 -0.88
N GLU A 61 -14.00 9.54 0.14
CA GLU A 61 -13.38 10.86 0.17
C GLU A 61 -11.88 10.77 0.48
N PRO A 62 -11.04 11.58 -0.17
CA PRO A 62 -9.61 11.66 0.10
C PRO A 62 -9.35 11.97 1.58
N ARG A 63 -8.51 11.17 2.23
CA ARG A 63 -8.41 11.18 3.70
C ARG A 63 -6.98 11.05 4.20
N LEU A 64 -6.69 11.79 5.27
CA LEU A 64 -5.50 11.66 6.09
C LEU A 64 -5.89 11.03 7.42
N TYR A 65 -5.13 10.01 7.81
CA TYR A 65 -5.14 9.44 9.15
C TYR A 65 -3.80 9.69 9.83
N THR A 66 -3.83 10.01 11.11
CA THR A 66 -2.63 10.24 11.93
C THR A 66 -2.77 9.51 13.25
N VAL A 67 -1.70 8.85 13.69
CA VAL A 67 -1.60 8.25 15.02
C VAL A 67 -0.21 8.50 15.59
N ARG A 68 -0.16 8.81 16.89
CA ARG A 68 1.11 8.93 17.63
C ARG A 68 1.25 7.73 18.55
N ILE A 69 2.31 6.96 18.32
CA ILE A 69 2.72 5.76 19.05
C ILE A 69 3.61 6.22 20.19
N ASN A 70 3.26 5.84 21.43
CA ASN A 70 4.09 6.15 22.60
C ASN A 70 4.21 4.97 23.57
N GLU A 71 3.55 3.85 23.30
CA GLU A 71 3.58 2.64 24.13
C GLU A 71 3.42 1.39 23.25
N GLU A 72 3.82 0.23 23.75
CA GLU A 72 3.79 -1.04 23.02
C GLU A 72 2.38 -1.42 22.53
N LYS A 73 1.34 -1.11 23.32
CA LYS A 73 -0.08 -1.29 22.93
C LYS A 73 -0.40 -0.63 21.58
N ASP A 74 0.20 0.52 21.30
CA ASP A 74 -0.12 1.29 20.10
C ASP A 74 0.35 0.57 18.82
N LEU A 75 1.33 -0.34 18.93
CA LEU A 75 1.85 -1.14 17.81
C LEU A 75 0.77 -2.06 17.20
N PHE A 76 -0.29 -2.37 17.96
CA PHE A 76 -1.43 -3.16 17.50
C PHE A 76 -2.46 -2.35 16.70
N THR A 77 -2.29 -1.03 16.58
CA THR A 77 -3.13 -0.20 15.70
C THR A 77 -3.11 -0.78 14.29
N ARG A 78 -4.30 -0.98 13.73
CA ARG A 78 -4.46 -1.59 12.40
C ARG A 78 -4.07 -0.57 11.34
N VAL A 79 -3.30 -1.03 10.37
CA VAL A 79 -2.86 -0.31 9.18
C VAL A 79 -3.52 -0.97 7.97
N ILE A 80 -4.31 -0.18 7.24
CA ILE A 80 -4.87 -0.57 5.94
C ILE A 80 -4.30 0.41 4.93
N ARG A 81 -3.49 -0.07 4.00
CA ARG A 81 -2.95 0.74 2.91
C ARG A 81 -3.51 0.20 1.60
N SER A 82 -4.14 1.06 0.82
CA SER A 82 -4.58 0.76 -0.54
C SER A 82 -3.40 0.87 -1.54
N LYS A 83 -3.69 0.69 -2.82
CA LYS A 83 -2.71 0.86 -3.90
C LYS A 83 -2.32 2.32 -4.15
N SER A 84 -3.10 3.28 -3.67
CA SER A 84 -2.87 4.73 -3.78
C SER A 84 -2.42 5.37 -2.47
N GLY A 85 -2.39 4.62 -1.36
CA GLY A 85 -2.01 5.15 -0.06
C GLY A 85 -0.52 5.47 0.05
N THR A 86 -0.21 6.66 0.57
CA THR A 86 1.12 7.08 1.01
C THR A 86 1.22 6.95 2.52
N VAL A 87 2.31 6.38 3.01
CA VAL A 87 2.59 6.24 4.45
C VAL A 87 3.79 7.09 4.82
N GLU A 88 3.71 7.85 5.91
CA GLU A 88 4.79 8.67 6.45
C GLU A 88 5.05 8.31 7.92
N MET A 89 6.32 8.31 8.31
CA MET A 89 6.80 8.13 9.68
C MET A 89 7.71 9.32 10.02
N GLU A 90 7.18 10.29 10.76
CA GLU A 90 7.76 11.64 10.83
C GLU A 90 9.15 11.67 11.50
N GLU A 91 9.29 11.05 12.67
CA GLU A 91 10.51 11.13 13.48
C GLU A 91 11.71 10.41 12.85
N ILE A 92 11.48 9.48 11.92
CA ILE A 92 12.53 8.77 11.17
C ILE A 92 12.61 9.20 9.70
N GLY A 93 11.79 10.18 9.28
CA GLY A 93 11.81 10.72 7.91
C GLY A 93 11.48 9.70 6.81
N VAL A 94 10.76 8.62 7.13
CA VAL A 94 10.42 7.58 6.15
C VAL A 94 9.11 7.94 5.45
N LYS A 95 9.13 7.93 4.11
CA LYS A 95 7.97 8.10 3.25
C LYS A 95 7.86 6.94 2.28
N ILE A 96 6.73 6.23 2.30
CA ILE A 96 6.43 5.10 1.43
C ILE A 96 5.32 5.52 0.46
N GLU A 97 5.72 5.81 -0.77
CA GLU A 97 4.80 6.20 -1.84
C GLU A 97 4.36 4.97 -2.65
N PRO A 98 3.14 4.97 -3.21
CA PRO A 98 2.71 3.92 -4.10
C PRO A 98 3.36 4.07 -5.48
N GLY A 99 3.85 2.95 -6.02
CA GLY A 99 4.31 2.84 -7.40
C GLY A 99 3.29 2.14 -8.33
N PRO A 100 3.64 1.92 -9.61
CA PRO A 100 2.74 1.31 -10.60
C PRO A 100 2.31 -0.13 -10.27
N ALA A 101 3.15 -0.88 -9.53
CA ALA A 101 2.86 -2.25 -9.09
C ALA A 101 2.42 -2.32 -7.61
N SER A 102 1.98 -1.19 -7.04
CA SER A 102 1.59 -1.12 -5.62
C SER A 102 0.38 -2.01 -5.36
N GLN A 103 0.44 -2.79 -4.27
CA GLN A 103 -0.64 -3.63 -3.80
C GLN A 103 -1.18 -3.12 -2.46
N GLY A 104 -2.48 -3.32 -2.25
CA GLY A 104 -3.11 -3.08 -0.97
C GLY A 104 -2.70 -4.14 0.06
N PHE A 105 -2.58 -3.75 1.33
CA PHE A 105 -2.32 -4.68 2.42
C PHE A 105 -2.97 -4.24 3.73
N ILE A 106 -3.19 -5.22 4.61
CA ILE A 106 -3.66 -5.03 5.98
C ILE A 106 -2.59 -5.58 6.92
N THR A 107 -2.13 -4.77 7.85
CA THR A 107 -1.11 -5.12 8.85
C THR A 107 -1.37 -4.34 10.14
N ASN A 108 -0.54 -4.51 11.16
CA ASN A 108 -0.46 -3.60 12.31
C ASN A 108 0.75 -2.66 12.15
N ILE A 109 0.89 -1.68 13.04
CA ILE A 109 2.05 -0.77 13.04
C ILE A 109 3.36 -1.53 13.25
N GLU A 110 3.37 -2.55 14.11
CA GLU A 110 4.53 -3.44 14.27
C GLU A 110 5.01 -4.03 12.93
N GLY A 111 4.11 -4.63 12.15
CA GLY A 111 4.43 -5.22 10.85
C GLY A 111 4.78 -4.18 9.79
N LEU A 112 4.26 -2.96 9.93
CA LEU A 112 4.69 -1.84 9.08
C LEU A 112 6.14 -1.42 9.40
N LEU A 113 6.49 -1.31 10.69
CA LEU A 113 7.87 -1.05 11.14
C LEU A 113 8.82 -2.18 10.73
N GLU A 114 8.37 -3.43 10.80
CA GLU A 114 9.13 -4.59 10.35
C GLU A 114 9.55 -4.48 8.88
N ARG A 115 8.60 -4.13 8.00
CA ARG A 115 8.87 -3.92 6.57
C ARG A 115 9.89 -2.81 6.31
N VAL A 116 9.80 -1.70 7.06
CA VAL A 116 10.78 -0.62 7.00
C VAL A 116 12.15 -1.10 7.47
N ARG A 117 12.20 -1.86 8.57
CA ARG A 117 13.44 -2.46 9.09
C ARG A 117 14.11 -3.36 8.07
N GLU A 118 13.37 -4.25 7.41
CA GLU A 118 13.90 -5.14 6.37
C GLU A 118 14.50 -4.35 5.19
N THR A 119 13.84 -3.27 4.79
CA THR A 119 14.33 -2.37 3.73
C THR A 119 15.62 -1.68 4.17
N LEU A 120 15.68 -1.16 5.40
CA LEU A 120 16.89 -0.54 5.96
C LEU A 120 18.05 -1.55 6.05
N LEU A 121 17.80 -2.80 6.46
CA LEU A 121 18.83 -3.84 6.50
C LEU A 121 19.39 -4.18 5.11
N MET A 122 18.54 -4.17 4.08
CA MET A 122 18.99 -4.27 2.68
C MET A 122 19.86 -3.07 2.31
N THR A 123 19.39 -1.85 2.54
CA THR A 123 20.14 -0.61 2.28
C THR A 123 21.49 -0.60 2.98
N ARG A 124 21.54 -1.02 4.24
CA ARG A 124 22.77 -1.14 5.04
C ARG A 124 23.81 -2.02 4.35
N ARG A 125 23.39 -3.20 3.85
CA ARG A 125 24.29 -4.14 3.15
C ARG A 125 24.86 -3.53 1.88
N PHE A 126 24.02 -2.92 1.04
CA PHE A 126 24.47 -2.25 -0.17
C PHE A 126 25.46 -1.11 0.14
N LYS A 127 25.18 -0.30 1.16
CA LYS A 127 26.08 0.81 1.54
C LYS A 127 27.41 0.36 2.14
N LEU A 128 27.40 -0.78 2.82
CA LEU A 128 28.64 -1.41 3.28
C LEU A 128 29.49 -1.92 2.11
N GLU A 129 28.86 -2.52 1.09
CA GLU A 129 29.54 -2.96 -0.14
C GLU A 129 30.11 -1.78 -0.94
N ASP A 130 29.43 -0.64 -0.95
CA ASP A 130 29.89 0.62 -1.56
C ASP A 130 31.02 1.31 -0.78
N GLY A 131 31.34 0.85 0.45
CA GLY A 131 32.32 1.50 1.33
C GLY A 131 31.86 2.82 1.95
N ASP A 132 30.55 3.08 1.98
CA ASP A 132 29.95 4.31 2.51
C ASP A 132 29.64 4.17 4.01
N GLU A 133 30.68 4.28 4.85
CA GLU A 133 30.57 4.12 6.30
C GLU A 133 29.59 5.10 6.96
N GLU A 134 29.51 6.33 6.44
CA GLU A 134 28.61 7.36 6.97
C GLU A 134 27.14 7.00 6.69
N ALA A 135 26.83 6.49 5.51
CA ALA A 135 25.48 5.98 5.22
C ALA A 135 25.14 4.75 6.06
N VAL A 136 26.07 3.83 6.27
CA VAL A 136 25.88 2.66 7.15
C VAL A 136 25.52 3.11 8.56
N LYS A 137 26.26 4.08 9.11
CA LYS A 137 26.02 4.60 10.46
C LYS A 137 24.62 5.24 10.58
N LYS A 138 24.19 6.04 9.60
CA LYS A 138 22.85 6.62 9.58
C LYS A 138 21.76 5.56 9.56
N VAL A 139 21.96 4.48 8.79
CA VAL A 139 21.01 3.37 8.76
C VAL A 139 20.95 2.67 10.12
N ASP A 140 22.09 2.48 10.79
CA ASP A 140 22.14 1.90 12.13
C ASP A 140 21.40 2.74 13.17
N GLU A 141 21.52 4.07 13.11
CA GLU A 141 20.76 4.99 13.97
C GLU A 141 19.25 4.86 13.75
N LEU A 142 18.80 4.72 12.51
CA LEU A 142 17.38 4.50 12.18
C LEU A 142 16.87 3.14 12.66
N LEU A 143 17.69 2.08 12.53
CA LEU A 143 17.36 0.75 13.01
C LEU A 143 17.20 0.71 14.53
N GLU A 144 18.08 1.39 15.26
CA GLU A 144 17.98 1.53 16.71
C GLU A 144 16.74 2.34 17.11
N TYR A 145 16.43 3.42 16.40
CA TYR A 145 15.20 4.18 16.65
C TYR A 145 13.95 3.30 16.51
N ILE A 146 13.87 2.48 15.45
CA ILE A 146 12.75 1.55 15.25
C ILE A 146 12.68 0.54 16.40
N HIS A 147 13.82 0.03 16.87
CA HIS A 147 13.88 -0.87 18.01
C HIS A 147 13.32 -0.22 19.29
N GLU A 148 13.76 0.99 19.62
CA GLU A 148 13.27 1.74 20.78
C GLU A 148 11.78 2.10 20.70
N VAL A 149 11.25 2.35 19.50
CA VAL A 149 9.79 2.52 19.28
C VAL A 149 9.06 1.22 19.58
N LYS A 150 9.58 0.06 19.14
CA LYS A 150 8.97 -1.25 19.40
C LYS A 150 8.97 -1.59 20.89
N GLU A 151 9.95 -1.12 21.65
CA GLU A 151 10.01 -1.27 23.11
C GLU A 151 9.19 -0.20 23.87
N GLY A 152 8.50 0.71 23.17
CA GLY A 152 7.74 1.80 23.78
C GLY A 152 8.60 2.88 24.44
N LYS A 153 9.91 2.93 24.14
CA LYS A 153 10.86 3.90 24.70
C LYS A 153 10.88 5.22 23.95
N LYS A 154 10.58 5.20 22.65
CA LYS A 154 10.52 6.40 21.80
C LYS A 154 9.17 6.54 21.10
N PRO A 155 8.71 7.78 20.90
CA PRO A 155 7.47 8.01 20.17
C PRO A 155 7.67 7.93 18.66
N LEU A 156 6.62 7.62 17.93
CA LEU A 156 6.60 7.70 16.47
C LEU A 156 5.22 8.15 15.98
N THR A 157 5.18 9.11 15.07
CA THR A 157 3.98 9.62 14.43
C THR A 157 3.86 9.01 13.05
N ILE A 158 2.79 8.25 12.84
CA ILE A 158 2.48 7.60 11.58
C ILE A 158 1.31 8.30 10.92
N ARG A 159 1.46 8.60 9.64
CA ARG A 159 0.45 9.22 8.80
C ARG A 159 0.16 8.36 7.59
N ILE A 160 -1.11 8.22 7.24
CA ILE A 160 -1.55 7.56 6.02
C ILE A 160 -2.44 8.53 5.26
N MET A 161 -2.03 8.87 4.03
CA MET A 161 -2.74 9.77 3.14
C MET A 161 -3.15 9.01 1.90
N ASP A 162 -4.43 9.03 1.57
CA ASP A 162 -4.93 8.36 0.37
C ASP A 162 -5.76 9.32 -0.47
N PRO A 163 -5.34 9.62 -1.71
CA PRO A 163 -6.09 10.50 -2.60
C PRO A 163 -7.45 9.92 -3.02
N PHE A 164 -7.71 8.64 -2.81
CA PHE A 164 -9.00 8.00 -3.10
C PHE A 164 -9.69 7.43 -1.84
N GLY A 165 -9.14 7.70 -0.64
CA GLY A 165 -9.82 7.37 0.62
C GLY A 165 -9.92 5.88 0.97
N HIS A 166 -9.20 4.99 0.28
CA HIS A 166 -9.27 3.53 0.49
C HIS A 166 -8.31 2.98 1.56
N SER A 167 -7.44 3.83 2.10
CA SER A 167 -6.53 3.49 3.20
C SER A 167 -7.11 3.97 4.53
N ALA A 168 -6.68 3.37 5.63
CA ALA A 168 -7.12 3.74 6.97
C ALA A 168 -6.10 3.34 8.06
N LEU A 169 -6.14 4.07 9.17
CA LEU A 169 -5.64 3.61 10.46
C LEU A 169 -6.85 3.31 11.35
N VAL A 170 -6.83 2.20 12.10
CA VAL A 170 -7.91 1.85 13.03
C VAL A 170 -7.33 1.57 14.42
N GLY A 171 -7.69 2.44 15.37
CA GLY A 171 -7.26 2.37 16.76
C GLY A 171 -7.77 3.58 17.56
N GLU A 172 -7.73 3.49 18.89
CA GLU A 172 -8.31 4.49 19.80
C GLU A 172 -7.70 5.88 19.65
N LYS A 173 -6.38 5.95 19.38
CA LYS A 173 -5.61 7.20 19.28
C LYS A 173 -5.62 7.80 17.88
N VAL A 174 -6.28 7.17 16.91
CA VAL A 174 -6.27 7.60 15.52
C VAL A 174 -7.12 8.86 15.35
N LYS A 175 -6.54 9.87 14.70
CA LYS A 175 -7.24 11.07 14.24
C LYS A 175 -7.37 11.00 12.72
N SER A 176 -8.45 11.54 12.18
CA SER A 176 -8.64 11.63 10.73
C SER A 176 -9.20 12.98 10.31
N ARG A 177 -8.88 13.40 9.08
CA ARG A 177 -9.49 14.54 8.40
C ARG A 177 -9.50 14.32 6.89
N LEU A 178 -10.28 15.13 6.19
CA LEU A 178 -10.19 15.21 4.72
C LEU A 178 -8.85 15.82 4.30
N LEU A 179 -8.36 15.37 3.14
CA LEU A 179 -7.24 16.01 2.46
C LEU A 179 -7.72 17.24 1.71
N SER A 180 -6.90 18.29 1.68
CA SER A 180 -7.10 19.44 0.81
C SER A 180 -6.72 19.11 -0.64
N GLU A 181 -7.22 19.90 -1.60
CA GLU A 181 -6.89 19.73 -3.02
C GLU A 181 -5.38 19.84 -3.29
N GLU A 182 -4.69 20.75 -2.61
CA GLU A 182 -3.24 20.91 -2.74
C GLU A 182 -2.47 19.67 -2.26
N GLU A 183 -2.92 19.06 -1.16
CA GLU A 183 -2.35 17.80 -0.66
C GLU A 183 -2.58 16.67 -1.66
N ILE A 184 -3.79 16.54 -2.19
CA ILE A 184 -4.15 15.50 -3.19
C ILE A 184 -3.27 15.63 -4.44
N LYS A 185 -3.04 16.86 -4.93
CA LYS A 185 -2.20 17.11 -6.12
C LYS A 185 -0.77 16.60 -5.91
N ARG A 186 -0.21 16.75 -4.71
CA ARG A 186 1.16 16.34 -4.36
C ARG A 186 1.33 14.84 -4.10
N LEU A 187 0.25 14.10 -3.88
CA LEU A 187 0.33 12.66 -3.63
C LEU A 187 0.50 11.87 -4.93
N SER A 188 1.28 10.79 -4.87
CA SER A 188 1.24 9.75 -5.89
C SER A 188 -0.12 9.06 -5.89
N LYS A 189 -0.63 8.75 -7.08
CA LYS A 189 -1.90 8.02 -7.29
C LYS A 189 -1.64 6.52 -7.52
N GLY A 190 -0.37 6.09 -7.41
CA GLY A 190 0.02 4.70 -7.61
C GLY A 190 -0.27 4.23 -9.03
N PRO A 191 -1.03 3.14 -9.22
CA PRO A 191 -1.36 2.61 -10.54
C PRO A 191 -2.45 3.40 -11.28
N TYR A 192 -3.17 4.30 -10.60
CA TYR A 192 -4.33 4.98 -11.19
C TYR A 192 -3.89 6.18 -12.04
N VAL A 193 -4.42 6.23 -13.25
CA VAL A 193 -4.36 7.40 -14.13
C VAL A 193 -5.68 8.13 -13.99
N VAL A 194 -5.64 9.38 -13.55
CA VAL A 194 -6.83 10.26 -13.50
C VAL A 194 -6.91 10.97 -14.85
N VAL A 195 -8.02 10.79 -15.54
CA VAL A 195 -8.32 11.44 -16.83
C VAL A 195 -9.51 12.36 -16.60
N GLU A 196 -9.43 13.60 -17.07
CA GLU A 196 -10.58 14.50 -17.00
C GLU A 196 -11.62 14.08 -18.04
N PRO A 197 -12.93 14.09 -17.73
CA PRO A 197 -13.97 13.68 -18.68
C PRO A 197 -13.93 14.43 -20.02
N GLU A 198 -13.42 15.66 -20.03
CA GLU A 198 -13.24 16.49 -21.22
C GLU A 198 -12.10 16.03 -22.14
N GLU A 199 -11.23 15.13 -21.66
CA GLU A 199 -10.09 14.57 -22.38
C GLU A 199 -10.36 13.18 -22.99
N LEU A 200 -11.57 12.63 -22.79
CA LEU A 200 -12.00 11.30 -23.27
C LEU A 200 -12.71 11.32 -24.62
#